data_AF-A0A443SRL7-F1
#
_entry.id   AF-A0A443SRL7-F1
#
_cell.length_a   1.000
_cell.length_b   1.000
_cell.length_c   1.000
_cell.angle_alpha   90.00
_cell.angle_beta   90.00
_cell.angle_gamma   90.00
#
_symmetry.space_group_name_H-M   'P 1'
#
loop_
_entity.id
_entity.type
_entity.pdbx_description
1 polymer ?
#
loop_
_entity_poly.entity_id
_entity_poly.type
_entity_poly.pdbx_seq_one_letter_code
_entity_poly.pdbx_strand_id
1 'polypeptide(L)'
;MLRDVYICTVMRIPYASPPTGKLRFMPPVTAAHWSNIKNAHSAAPVCPQTLPDIKNETFALQRMTYGRLSVLKRMLPMLQNQSEDCLYLNIYTPVALVFEIRIFSAISKQS
;
A
#
# COMPACT_ATOMS: atom_id res chain seq x y z
N MET A 1 -22.94 6.36 23.85
CA MET A 1 -22.47 4.96 23.93
C MET A 1 -21.60 4.70 22.69
N LEU A 2 -20.31 5.07 22.76
CA LEU A 2 -19.35 4.72 21.72
C LEU A 2 -19.13 3.21 21.84
N ARG A 3 -19.53 2.43 20.83
CA ARG A 3 -19.12 1.02 20.76
C ARG A 3 -17.66 1.03 20.33
N ASP A 4 -16.79 0.39 21.11
CA ASP A 4 -15.41 0.15 20.70
C ASP A 4 -15.43 -0.73 19.45
N VAL A 5 -15.22 -0.11 18.28
CA VAL A 5 -15.09 -0.83 17.02
C VAL A 5 -13.62 -1.19 16.86
N TYR A 6 -13.30 -2.44 17.15
CA TYR A 6 -11.98 -2.99 16.84
C TYR A 6 -11.88 -3.25 15.33
N ILE A 7 -10.71 -2.99 14.75
CA ILE A 7 -10.40 -3.27 13.35
C ILE A 7 -9.32 -4.34 13.31
N CYS A 8 -9.61 -5.47 12.68
CA CYS A 8 -8.62 -6.46 12.32
C CYS A 8 -7.94 -6.03 11.01
N THR A 9 -6.61 -6.12 11.00
CA THR A 9 -5.80 -5.75 9.84
C THR A 9 -5.02 -6.96 9.36
N VAL A 10 -5.11 -7.23 8.06
CA VAL A 10 -4.40 -8.31 7.39
C VAL A 10 -3.60 -7.68 6.26
N MET A 11 -2.29 -7.68 6.38
CA MET A 11 -1.38 -6.99 5.48
C MET A 11 -0.55 -7.95 4.63
N ARG A 12 -0.09 -7.49 3.46
CA ARG A 12 0.84 -8.21 2.59
C ARG A 12 0.28 -9.53 2.01
N ILE A 13 -0.99 -9.52 1.62
CA ILE A 13 -1.62 -10.62 0.89
C ILE A 13 -1.29 -10.50 -0.60
N PRO A 14 -0.55 -11.46 -1.20
CA PRO A 14 -0.17 -11.37 -2.61
C PRO A 14 -1.40 -11.61 -3.49
N TYR A 15 -1.63 -10.74 -4.46
CA TYR A 15 -2.71 -10.92 -5.45
C TYR A 15 -2.18 -11.29 -6.84
N ALA A 16 -0.88 -11.08 -7.09
CA ALA A 16 -0.20 -11.45 -8.31
C ALA A 16 1.24 -11.88 -8.02
N SER A 17 1.84 -12.60 -8.95
CA SER A 17 3.26 -12.95 -8.91
C SER A 17 4.14 -11.71 -9.15
N PRO A 18 5.33 -11.63 -8.52
CA PRO A 18 6.21 -10.48 -8.66
C PRO A 18 6.57 -10.21 -10.14
N PRO A 19 6.37 -8.98 -10.67
CA PRO A 19 6.63 -8.63 -12.05
C PRO A 19 8.13 -8.37 -12.31
N THR A 20 8.98 -9.33 -11.92
CA THR A 20 10.44 -9.23 -12.01
C THR A 20 10.99 -10.05 -13.18
N GLY A 21 12.18 -9.69 -13.67
CA GLY A 21 12.87 -10.44 -14.72
C GLY A 21 12.03 -10.57 -15.99
N LYS A 22 11.73 -11.81 -16.42
CA LYS A 22 10.94 -12.11 -17.62
C LYS A 22 9.47 -11.64 -17.54
N LEU A 23 8.96 -11.42 -16.32
CA LEU A 23 7.59 -10.94 -16.10
C LEU A 23 7.51 -9.41 -16.04
N ARG A 24 8.63 -8.70 -16.10
CA ARG A 24 8.63 -7.24 -16.10
C ARG A 24 7.94 -6.72 -17.35
N PHE A 25 7.02 -5.77 -17.16
CA PHE A 25 6.15 -5.20 -18.20
C PHE A 25 5.16 -6.18 -18.85
N MET A 26 5.06 -7.41 -18.35
CA MET A 26 3.99 -8.33 -18.74
C MET A 26 2.75 -8.08 -17.88
N PRO A 27 1.55 -8.49 -18.35
CA PRO A 27 0.36 -8.52 -17.52
C PRO A 27 0.60 -9.32 -16.21
N PRO A 28 -0.04 -8.93 -15.10
CA PRO A 28 0.11 -9.63 -13.84
C PRO A 28 -0.34 -11.09 -13.99
N VAL A 29 0.49 -12.00 -13.49
CA VAL A 29 0.22 -13.44 -13.45
C VAL A 29 -0.29 -13.79 -12.06
N THR A 30 -1.16 -14.80 -11.96
CA THR A 30 -1.68 -15.31 -10.68
C THR A 30 -0.55 -15.54 -9.68
N ALA A 31 -0.77 -15.15 -8.43
CA ALA A 31 0.19 -15.39 -7.36
C ALA A 31 0.36 -16.90 -7.11
N ALA A 32 1.56 -17.32 -6.72
CA ALA A 32 1.78 -18.68 -6.27
C ALA A 32 0.94 -18.99 -5.04
N HIS A 33 0.29 -20.15 -5.02
CA HIS A 33 -0.34 -20.67 -3.81
C HIS A 33 0.73 -20.90 -2.74
N TRP A 34 0.42 -20.52 -1.50
CA TRP A 34 1.26 -20.85 -0.35
C TRP A 34 0.59 -21.97 0.45
N SER A 35 1.41 -22.85 1.03
CA SER A 35 0.95 -23.83 2.00
C SER A 35 0.99 -23.22 3.41
N ASN A 36 0.06 -23.64 4.27
CA ASN A 36 -0.02 -23.24 5.69
C ASN A 36 -0.39 -21.75 5.92
N ILE A 37 -0.30 -21.33 7.19
CA ILE A 37 -0.67 -19.98 7.64
C ILE A 37 0.45 -18.99 7.31
N LYS A 38 0.09 -17.85 6.73
CA LYS A 38 1.00 -16.75 6.43
C LYS A 38 0.86 -15.63 7.46
N ASN A 39 1.99 -15.19 8.04
CA ASN A 39 2.01 -14.05 8.95
C ASN A 39 1.74 -12.74 8.16
N ALA A 40 0.67 -12.03 8.55
CA ALA A 40 0.11 -10.91 7.80
C ALA A 40 0.01 -9.62 8.64
N HIS A 41 1.04 -9.31 9.43
CA HIS A 41 1.06 -8.17 10.36
C HIS A 41 1.88 -6.95 9.88
N SER A 42 2.62 -7.08 8.77
CA SER A 42 3.54 -6.05 8.29
C SER A 42 3.15 -5.56 6.90
N ALA A 43 3.34 -4.26 6.66
CA ALA A 43 3.13 -3.68 5.34
C ALA A 43 4.13 -4.25 4.32
N ALA A 44 3.67 -4.42 3.09
CA ALA A 44 4.51 -4.75 1.95
C ALA A 44 5.36 -3.54 1.50
N PRO A 45 6.50 -3.75 0.82
CA PRO A 45 7.16 -2.66 0.11
C PRO A 45 6.22 -2.06 -0.94
N VAL A 46 6.38 -0.77 -1.19
CA VAL A 46 5.67 -0.06 -2.25
C VAL A 46 6.34 -0.30 -3.60
N CYS A 47 5.61 -0.05 -4.68
CA CYS A 47 6.18 -0.20 -6.02
C CYS A 47 7.24 0.87 -6.30
N PRO A 48 8.22 0.59 -7.18
CA PRO A 48 9.26 1.54 -7.52
C PRO A 48 8.65 2.80 -8.16
N GLN A 49 8.94 3.95 -7.57
CA GLN A 49 8.45 5.26 -8.00
C GLN A 49 9.50 6.32 -7.73
N THR A 50 9.58 7.31 -8.61
CA THR A 50 10.48 8.45 -8.39
C THR A 50 9.86 9.40 -7.39
N LEU A 51 10.42 9.46 -6.18
CA LEU A 51 9.97 10.40 -5.16
C LEU A 51 10.52 11.81 -5.48
N PRO A 52 9.69 12.85 -5.39
CA PRO A 52 10.16 14.23 -5.57
C PRO A 52 11.08 14.63 -4.41
N ASP A 53 12.14 15.37 -4.72
CA ASP A 53 13.06 15.90 -3.71
C ASP A 53 12.38 17.06 -2.95
N ILE A 54 12.27 16.88 -1.64
CA ILE A 54 11.69 17.86 -0.71
C ILE A 54 12.66 18.28 0.40
N LYS A 55 13.96 17.95 0.27
CA LYS A 55 14.96 18.35 1.27
C LYS A 55 15.00 19.87 1.46
N ASN A 56 14.83 20.62 0.38
CA ASN A 56 14.70 22.07 0.41
C ASN A 56 13.24 22.45 0.17
N GLU A 57 12.55 22.85 1.24
CA GLU A 57 11.13 23.19 1.17
C GLU A 57 10.86 24.43 0.31
N THR A 58 11.74 25.42 0.34
CA THR A 58 11.61 26.64 -0.47
C THR A 58 11.62 26.29 -1.96
N PHE A 59 12.55 25.41 -2.37
CA PHE A 59 12.61 24.93 -3.76
C PHE A 59 11.42 24.02 -4.11
N ALA A 60 10.98 23.17 -3.17
CA ALA A 60 9.81 22.33 -3.37
C ALA A 60 8.54 23.18 -3.59
N LEU A 61 8.35 24.25 -2.82
CA LEU A 61 7.20 25.16 -2.93
C LEU A 61 7.16 25.96 -4.24
N GLN A 62 8.29 26.09 -4.95
CA GLN A 62 8.29 26.63 -6.31
C GLN A 62 7.66 25.67 -7.32
N ARG A 63 7.66 24.36 -7.02
CA ARG A 63 7.18 23.29 -7.92
C ARG A 63 5.85 22.65 -7.49
N MET A 64 5.44 22.82 -6.23
CA MET A 64 4.20 22.26 -5.71
C MET A 64 3.55 23.15 -4.66
N THR A 65 2.23 22.99 -4.48
CA THR A 65 1.49 23.72 -3.44
C THR A 65 1.88 23.25 -2.03
N TYR A 66 1.69 24.12 -1.04
CA TYR A 66 1.90 23.79 0.37
C TYR A 66 1.09 22.56 0.83
N GLY A 67 -0.15 22.42 0.36
CA GLY A 67 -0.98 21.25 0.66
C GLY A 67 -0.37 19.95 0.12
N ARG A 68 0.12 19.96 -1.13
CA ARG A 68 0.81 18.79 -1.73
C ARG A 68 2.09 18.46 -0.97
N LEU A 69 2.91 19.46 -0.64
CA LEU A 69 4.13 19.27 0.15
C LEU A 69 3.81 18.65 1.52
N SER A 70 2.79 19.16 2.21
CA SER A 70 2.38 18.66 3.54
C SER A 70 1.92 17.20 3.50
N VAL A 71 1.11 16.87 2.50
CA VAL A 71 0.63 15.50 2.28
C VAL A 71 1.80 14.56 1.96
N LEU A 72 2.71 14.99 1.09
CA LEU A 72 3.87 14.21 0.70
C LEU A 72 4.82 13.96 1.87
N LYS A 73 5.11 14.98 2.70
CA LYS A 73 5.92 14.81 3.93
C LYS A 73 5.35 13.73 4.85
N ARG A 74 4.03 13.67 5.00
CA ARG A 74 3.36 12.66 5.82
C ARG A 74 3.45 11.25 5.23
N MET A 75 3.44 11.13 3.91
CA MET A 75 3.51 9.84 3.23
C MET A 75 4.95 9.33 3.04
N LEU A 76 5.93 10.23 2.93
CA LEU A 76 7.30 9.88 2.54
C LEU A 76 7.91 8.71 3.34
N PRO A 77 7.76 8.61 4.67
CA PRO A 77 8.30 7.47 5.43
C PRO A 77 7.75 6.11 4.98
N MET A 78 6.50 6.08 4.51
CA MET A 78 5.85 4.86 4.01
C MET A 78 6.27 4.49 2.59
N LEU A 79 6.91 5.41 1.86
CA LEU A 79 7.31 5.25 0.45
C LEU A 79 8.79 4.91 0.28
N GLN A 80 9.56 4.82 1.37
CA GLN A 80 11.00 4.58 1.32
C GLN A 80 11.35 3.14 0.94
N ASN A 81 10.59 2.17 1.44
CA ASN A 81 10.84 0.75 1.17
C ASN A 81 10.20 0.35 -0.17
N GLN A 82 10.97 0.45 -1.26
CA GLN A 82 10.51 0.14 -2.61
C GLN A 82 11.07 -1.20 -3.12
N SER A 83 10.25 -1.97 -3.83
CA SER A 83 10.64 -3.21 -4.49
C SER A 83 9.77 -3.46 -5.72
N GLU A 84 10.31 -4.09 -6.76
CA GLU A 84 9.49 -4.60 -7.88
C GLU A 84 8.52 -5.69 -7.42
N ASP A 85 8.84 -6.42 -6.34
CA ASP A 85 7.88 -7.29 -5.65
C ASP A 85 6.98 -6.46 -4.71
N CYS A 86 5.95 -5.82 -5.27
CA CYS A 86 5.04 -4.91 -4.57
C CYS A 86 3.55 -5.23 -4.76
N LEU A 87 3.20 -6.35 -5.42
CA LEU A 87 1.81 -6.68 -5.78
C LEU A 87 1.05 -7.34 -4.61
N TYR A 88 0.80 -6.55 -3.57
CA TYR A 88 0.15 -6.97 -2.34
C TYR A 88 -1.09 -6.13 -2.00
N LEU A 89 -2.05 -6.75 -1.30
CA LEU A 89 -3.24 -6.10 -0.75
C LEU A 89 -3.14 -6.00 0.77
N ASN A 90 -3.78 -4.96 1.31
CA ASN A 90 -4.06 -4.80 2.73
C ASN A 90 -5.57 -4.80 2.93
N ILE A 91 -6.05 -5.64 3.87
CA ILE A 91 -7.46 -5.84 4.17
C ILE A 91 -7.72 -5.34 5.58
N TYR A 92 -8.76 -4.53 5.73
CA TYR A 92 -9.20 -3.97 7.00
C TYR A 92 -10.65 -4.36 7.21
N THR A 93 -10.94 -5.03 8.33
CA THR A 93 -12.29 -5.51 8.64
C THR A 93 -12.65 -5.18 10.09
N PRO A 94 -13.89 -4.74 10.38
CA PRO A 94 -14.33 -4.61 11.76
C PRO A 94 -14.38 -5.98 12.44
N VAL A 95 -14.05 -6.02 13.73
CA VAL A 95 -14.24 -7.19 14.60
C VAL A 95 -15.68 -7.14 15.11
N ALA A 96 -16.63 -7.41 14.22
CA ALA A 96 -18.05 -7.54 14.56
C ALA A 96 -18.63 -8.73 13.81
N LEU A 97 -19.59 -9.43 14.43
CA LEU A 97 -20.44 -10.40 13.75
C LEU A 97 -21.44 -9.63 12.89
N VAL A 98 -21.05 -9.37 11.63
CA VAL A 98 -21.91 -8.68 10.66
C VAL A 98 -22.43 -9.71 9.66
N PHE A 99 -23.75 -9.83 9.53
CA PHE A 99 -24.41 -10.74 8.58
C PHE A 99 -24.25 -10.32 7.10
N GLU A 100 -23.87 -9.06 6.86
CA GLU A 100 -23.65 -8.51 5.53
C GLU A 100 -22.42 -7.59 5.55
N ILE A 101 -21.44 -7.88 4.67
CA ILE A 101 -20.19 -7.11 4.56
C ILE A 101 -20.21 -6.36 3.23
N ARG A 102 -20.07 -5.03 3.29
CA ARG A 102 -19.85 -4.19 2.10
C ARG A 102 -18.36 -4.01 1.87
N ILE A 103 -17.91 -4.32 0.66
CA ILE A 103 -16.50 -4.21 0.27
C ILE A 103 -16.27 -2.84 -0.37
N PHE A 104 -15.29 -2.11 0.15
CA PHE A 104 -14.76 -0.89 -0.46
C PHE A 104 -13.34 -1.16 -0.93
N SER A 105 -13.04 -0.79 -2.18
CA SER A 105 -11.69 -0.87 -2.72
C SER A 105 -11.11 0.53 -2.86
N ALA A 106 -9.85 0.69 -2.41
CA ALA A 106 -9.11 1.93 -2.55
C ALA A 106 -7.84 1.64 -3.36
N ILE A 107 -7.61 2.44 -4.40
CA ILE A 107 -6.40 2.34 -5.21
C ILE A 107 -5.40 3.36 -4.69
N SER A 108 -4.35 2.86 -4.07
CA SER A 108 -3.18 3.65 -3.70
C SER A 108 -2.31 3.87 -4.94
N LYS A 109 -2.68 4.83 -5.81
CA LYS A 109 -1.73 5.39 -6.78
C LYS A 109 -0.84 6.39 -6.06
N GLN A 110 0.46 6.08 -5.95
CA GLN A 110 1.45 6.90 -5.26
C GLN A 110 2.19 7.81 -6.27
N SER A 111 1.44 8.47 -7.16
CA SER A 111 1.96 9.35 -8.24
C SER A 111 1.69 10.83 -7.97
#